data_AF-A0A6A6GDZ9-F1
#
_entry.id   AF-A0A6A6GDZ9-F1
#
_cell.length_a   1.000
_cell.length_b   1.000
_cell.length_c   1.000
_cell.angle_alpha   90.00
_cell.angle_beta   90.00
_cell.angle_gamma   90.00
#
_symmetry.space_group_name_H-M   'P 1'
#
loop_
_entity.id
_entity.type
_entity.pdbx_description
1 polymer ?
#
loop_
_entity_poly.entity_id
_entity_poly.type
_entity_poly.pdbx_seq_one_letter_code
_entity_poly.pdbx_strand_id
1 'polypeptide(L)'
;MTKDESSFADSLDDDDRPRTIDDMHQLMKFQHDPSSISLGLLTSSDSEYELYKHSAYNHNYSRVTIFRHPGYLPSDEIEREHRHDEEAQTARRSEMAKLRNFLMLQTLRGEEHIIWMDADIYRIDAGLVTRMLRHAQDREDVGILTARTELGNITGSNYDLNCWAGTRKGPRDWDLDPKEIENRELALQGQLMLTDLQKRTGENDLVFLDAIGATLLYMKSELVWLGLSFPHQYMVGTRWGKDGWDGIESEGLRYRTRGMIGGRCAALGGDWKIGHA
;
A
#
# COMPACT_ATOMS: atom_id res chain seq x y z
N MET A 1 1.79 -9.45 -13.03
CA MET A 1 1.63 -8.78 -11.70
C MET A 1 1.79 -7.29 -11.89
N THR A 2 1.01 -6.84 -12.85
CA THR A 2 1.13 -5.63 -13.65
C THR A 2 -0.31 -5.57 -14.13
N LYS A 3 -1.01 -4.56 -13.61
CA LYS A 3 -2.45 -4.46 -13.72
C LYS A 3 -2.77 -4.23 -15.19
N ASP A 4 -3.67 -5.05 -15.76
CA ASP A 4 -4.17 -4.94 -17.14
C ASP A 4 -5.61 -4.38 -17.19
N GLU A 5 -6.29 -4.35 -18.35
CA GLU A 5 -7.70 -3.91 -18.44
C GLU A 5 -8.63 -4.71 -17.51
N SER A 6 -8.32 -5.98 -17.22
CA SER A 6 -9.07 -6.80 -16.25
C SER A 6 -8.80 -6.43 -14.80
N SER A 7 -7.82 -5.55 -14.57
CA SER A 7 -7.41 -5.08 -13.25
C SER A 7 -8.08 -3.77 -12.85
N PHE A 8 -8.77 -3.12 -13.77
CA PHE A 8 -9.73 -2.09 -13.43
C PHE A 8 -11.04 -2.79 -13.09
N ALA A 9 -11.54 -2.55 -11.88
CA ALA A 9 -12.85 -3.00 -11.43
C ALA A 9 -13.95 -2.81 -12.48
N ASP A 10 -14.90 -3.74 -12.58
CA ASP A 10 -16.19 -3.43 -13.19
C ASP A 10 -16.84 -2.28 -12.41
N SER A 11 -17.50 -1.36 -13.12
CA SER A 11 -18.28 -0.30 -12.48
C SER A 11 -19.32 -0.93 -11.56
N LEU A 12 -19.25 -0.62 -10.26
CA LEU A 12 -20.30 -0.93 -9.30
C LEU A 12 -21.43 0.12 -9.30
N ASP A 13 -21.30 1.14 -10.13
CA ASP A 13 -22.37 2.09 -10.46
C ASP A 13 -23.25 1.51 -11.59
N ASP A 14 -24.54 1.90 -11.58
CA ASP A 14 -25.68 1.45 -12.44
C ASP A 14 -25.44 1.46 -13.98
N ASP A 15 -24.27 1.88 -14.46
CA ASP A 15 -23.99 2.17 -15.87
C ASP A 15 -23.27 1.03 -16.63
N ASP A 16 -23.03 -0.11 -15.99
CA ASP A 16 -22.56 -1.39 -16.58
C ASP A 16 -21.31 -1.29 -17.50
N ARG A 17 -20.57 -0.16 -17.43
CA ARG A 17 -19.37 0.09 -18.24
C ARG A 17 -18.11 -0.35 -17.48
N PRO A 18 -17.14 -1.00 -18.15
CA PRO A 18 -15.87 -1.32 -17.53
C PRO A 18 -15.13 -0.03 -17.16
N ARG A 19 -14.47 0.00 -15.98
CA ARG A 19 -13.66 1.15 -15.60
C ARG A 19 -12.40 1.23 -16.46
N THR A 20 -11.91 2.44 -16.63
CA THR A 20 -10.70 2.72 -17.39
C THR A 20 -9.72 3.57 -16.59
N ILE A 21 -8.53 3.81 -17.15
CA ILE A 21 -7.55 4.76 -16.64
C ILE A 21 -8.11 6.19 -16.49
N ASP A 22 -9.11 6.56 -17.30
CA ASP A 22 -9.75 7.88 -17.20
C ASP A 22 -10.50 8.05 -15.87
N ASP A 23 -11.11 6.97 -15.36
CA ASP A 23 -11.78 6.98 -14.06
C ASP A 23 -10.77 7.21 -12.92
N MET A 24 -9.55 6.65 -13.06
CA MET A 24 -8.45 6.90 -12.13
C MET A 24 -8.00 8.37 -12.16
N HIS A 25 -7.93 8.98 -13.35
CA HIS A 25 -7.64 10.41 -13.48
C HIS A 25 -8.71 11.30 -12.84
N GLN A 26 -9.99 10.93 -12.96
CA GLN A 26 -11.05 11.65 -12.27
C GLN A 26 -10.91 11.56 -10.75
N LEU A 27 -10.66 10.37 -10.21
CA LEU A 27 -10.42 10.19 -8.77
C LEU A 27 -9.28 11.08 -8.27
N MET A 28 -8.14 11.12 -8.98
CA MET A 28 -7.02 12.00 -8.60
C MET A 28 -7.40 13.48 -8.65
N LYS A 29 -8.10 13.91 -9.70
CA LYS A 29 -8.54 15.30 -9.87
C LYS A 29 -9.52 15.76 -8.77
N PHE A 30 -10.35 14.86 -8.26
CA PHE A 30 -11.24 15.17 -7.12
C PHE A 30 -10.48 15.33 -5.80
N GLN A 31 -9.28 14.77 -5.70
CA GLN A 31 -8.46 14.79 -4.49
C GLN A 31 -7.45 15.94 -4.47
N HIS A 32 -6.91 16.31 -5.63
CA HIS A 32 -5.91 17.37 -5.75
C HIS A 32 -5.87 17.96 -7.18
N ASP A 33 -5.42 19.21 -7.32
CA ASP A 33 -5.17 19.83 -8.63
C ASP A 33 -4.13 19.01 -9.42
N PRO A 34 -4.46 18.51 -10.64
CA PRO A 34 -3.52 17.81 -11.50
C PRO A 34 -2.22 18.58 -11.77
N SER A 35 -2.27 19.92 -11.83
CA SER A 35 -1.11 20.74 -12.14
C SER A 35 0.02 20.66 -11.12
N SER A 36 -0.27 20.19 -9.91
CA SER A 36 0.71 19.93 -8.85
C SER A 36 1.06 18.45 -8.67
N ILE A 37 0.54 17.56 -9.52
CA ILE A 37 0.75 16.11 -9.43
C ILE A 37 1.81 15.68 -10.45
N SER A 38 2.80 14.91 -9.99
CA SER A 38 3.69 14.12 -10.84
C SER A 38 3.20 12.67 -10.85
N LEU A 39 2.75 12.18 -12.00
CA LEU A 39 2.12 10.87 -12.15
C LEU A 39 3.15 9.82 -12.61
N GLY A 40 3.25 8.72 -11.87
CA GLY A 40 4.02 7.53 -12.23
C GLY A 40 3.10 6.34 -12.49
N LEU A 41 3.23 5.68 -13.65
CA LEU A 41 2.47 4.48 -14.01
C LEU A 41 3.40 3.35 -14.46
N LEU A 42 3.02 2.11 -14.18
CA LEU A 42 3.75 0.90 -14.55
C LEU A 42 2.76 -0.15 -15.07
N THR A 43 3.04 -0.70 -16.26
CA THR A 43 2.29 -1.83 -16.84
C THR A 43 3.23 -2.84 -17.49
N SER A 44 2.82 -4.10 -17.65
CA SER A 44 3.50 -5.07 -18.53
C SER A 44 2.92 -5.09 -19.93
N SER A 45 1.72 -4.54 -20.12
CA SER A 45 0.97 -4.61 -21.37
C SER A 45 1.39 -3.50 -22.32
N ASP A 46 1.56 -3.87 -23.59
CA ASP A 46 1.85 -2.92 -24.66
C ASP A 46 0.62 -2.05 -24.99
N SER A 47 -0.57 -2.66 -25.03
CA SER A 47 -1.82 -1.94 -25.30
C SER A 47 -2.12 -0.91 -24.22
N GLU A 48 -1.92 -1.26 -22.95
CA GLU A 48 -2.13 -0.32 -21.85
C GLU A 48 -1.10 0.78 -21.79
N TYR A 49 0.15 0.47 -22.15
CA TYR A 49 1.18 1.50 -22.23
C TYR A 49 0.77 2.60 -23.21
N GLU A 50 0.23 2.22 -24.38
CA GLU A 50 -0.33 3.17 -25.35
C GLU A 50 -1.58 3.88 -24.80
N LEU A 51 -2.49 3.16 -24.13
CA LEU A 51 -3.69 3.73 -23.52
C LEU A 51 -3.35 4.78 -22.45
N TYR A 52 -2.42 4.48 -21.54
CA TYR A 52 -2.02 5.38 -20.46
C TYR A 52 -1.37 6.65 -21.02
N LYS A 53 -0.57 6.54 -22.08
CA LYS A 53 -0.02 7.71 -22.77
C LYS A 53 -1.15 8.58 -23.32
N HIS A 54 -2.09 7.98 -24.05
CA HIS A 54 -3.19 8.73 -24.67
C HIS A 54 -4.07 9.42 -23.64
N SER A 55 -4.49 8.70 -22.61
CA SER A 55 -5.34 9.22 -21.54
C SER A 55 -4.67 10.37 -20.78
N ALA A 56 -3.39 10.23 -20.41
CA ALA A 56 -2.66 11.24 -19.67
C ALA A 56 -2.50 12.58 -20.40
N TYR A 57 -2.50 12.61 -21.76
CA TYR A 57 -2.43 13.86 -22.54
C TYR A 57 -3.61 14.81 -22.30
N ASN A 58 -4.76 14.27 -21.88
CA ASN A 58 -5.96 15.07 -21.64
C ASN A 58 -5.96 15.75 -20.26
N HIS A 59 -4.89 15.57 -19.48
CA HIS A 59 -4.76 16.09 -18.13
C HIS A 59 -3.52 16.96 -17.99
N ASN A 60 -3.67 18.07 -17.27
CA ASN A 60 -2.59 19.03 -17.05
C ASN A 60 -1.70 18.61 -15.87
N TYR A 61 -1.10 17.42 -15.92
CA TYR A 61 -0.16 16.98 -14.89
C TYR A 61 1.16 17.74 -14.97
N SER A 62 1.82 18.00 -13.84
CA SER A 62 3.16 18.63 -13.82
C SER A 62 4.20 17.78 -14.55
N ARG A 63 4.08 16.46 -14.43
CA ARG A 63 4.93 15.46 -15.07
C ARG A 63 4.18 14.13 -15.14
N VAL A 64 4.37 13.40 -16.22
CA VAL A 64 3.89 12.02 -16.37
C VAL A 64 5.07 11.14 -16.74
N THR A 65 5.22 10.00 -16.08
CA THR A 65 6.24 8.99 -16.40
C THR A 65 5.59 7.62 -16.41
N ILE A 66 5.64 6.95 -17.55
CA ILE A 66 4.99 5.67 -17.76
C ILE A 66 6.08 4.66 -18.11
N PHE A 67 6.10 3.53 -17.41
CA PHE A 67 7.03 2.44 -17.66
C PHE A 67 6.28 1.21 -18.14
N ARG A 68 6.81 0.61 -19.21
CA ARG A 68 6.49 -0.77 -19.56
C ARG A 68 7.55 -1.69 -18.98
N HIS A 69 7.17 -2.56 -18.05
CA HIS A 69 8.08 -3.49 -17.38
C HIS A 69 7.45 -4.88 -17.31
N PRO A 70 8.11 -5.94 -17.80
CA PRO A 70 7.55 -7.30 -17.86
C PRO A 70 7.50 -8.03 -16.50
N GLY A 71 7.80 -7.35 -15.38
CA GLY A 71 8.17 -7.99 -14.11
C GLY A 71 9.59 -8.60 -14.12
N TYR A 72 10.02 -9.13 -12.98
CA TYR A 72 11.27 -9.85 -12.76
C TYR A 72 11.08 -11.38 -12.67
N LEU A 73 9.85 -11.84 -12.39
CA LEU A 73 9.51 -13.27 -12.39
C LEU A 73 9.11 -13.73 -13.80
N PRO A 74 9.63 -14.87 -14.30
CA PRO A 74 9.11 -15.52 -15.50
C PRO A 74 7.63 -15.89 -15.36
N SER A 75 6.84 -15.72 -16.42
CA SER A 75 5.41 -16.10 -16.45
C SER A 75 5.17 -17.55 -16.04
N ASP A 76 6.08 -18.44 -16.45
CA ASP A 76 5.96 -19.89 -16.29
C ASP A 76 6.22 -20.37 -14.85
N GLU A 77 6.86 -19.54 -14.00
CA GLU A 77 7.07 -19.83 -12.57
C GLU A 77 5.80 -19.64 -11.75
N ILE A 78 4.87 -18.80 -12.20
CA ILE A 78 3.59 -18.53 -11.52
C ILE A 78 2.56 -19.63 -11.86
N GLU A 79 2.63 -20.23 -13.05
CA GLU A 79 1.60 -21.16 -13.56
C GLU A 79 1.81 -22.65 -13.20
N ARG A 80 3.01 -23.11 -12.81
CA ARG A 80 3.28 -24.56 -12.66
C ARG A 80 2.96 -25.19 -11.28
N GLU A 81 2.84 -24.44 -10.19
CA GLU A 81 2.98 -25.03 -8.85
C GLU A 81 2.12 -24.36 -7.75
N HIS A 82 0.84 -24.75 -7.66
CA HIS A 82 0.02 -24.59 -6.45
C HIS A 82 0.53 -25.42 -5.23
N ARG A 83 1.84 -25.59 -5.02
CA ARG A 83 2.33 -26.59 -4.04
C ARG A 83 2.58 -26.07 -2.63
N HIS A 84 2.76 -24.76 -2.46
CA HIS A 84 2.85 -24.12 -1.14
C HIS A 84 2.25 -22.71 -1.26
N ASP A 85 0.94 -22.53 -1.03
CA ASP A 85 0.23 -21.25 -1.21
C ASP A 85 0.92 -20.07 -0.51
N GLU A 86 1.59 -20.31 0.62
CA GLU A 86 2.41 -19.32 1.33
C GLU A 86 3.67 -18.89 0.55
N GLU A 87 4.39 -19.82 -0.10
CA GLU A 87 5.57 -19.50 -0.91
C GLU A 87 5.17 -18.74 -2.17
N ALA A 88 4.08 -19.14 -2.82
CA ALA A 88 3.52 -18.43 -3.97
C ALA A 88 3.08 -17.01 -3.59
N GLN A 89 2.44 -16.84 -2.43
CA GLN A 89 2.09 -15.53 -1.89
C GLN A 89 3.34 -14.69 -1.58
N THR A 90 4.36 -15.30 -0.98
CA THR A 90 5.64 -14.64 -0.66
C THR A 90 6.33 -14.14 -1.93
N ALA A 91 6.46 -14.99 -2.95
CA ALA A 91 7.04 -14.63 -4.24
C ALA A 91 6.28 -13.47 -4.90
N ARG A 92 4.94 -13.51 -4.85
CA ARG A 92 4.09 -12.42 -5.34
C ARG A 92 4.35 -11.10 -4.59
N ARG A 93 4.40 -11.12 -3.26
CA ARG A 93 4.66 -9.90 -2.48
C ARG A 93 6.07 -9.37 -2.66
N SER A 94 7.06 -10.26 -2.80
CA SER A 94 8.44 -9.91 -3.12
C SER A 94 8.53 -9.17 -4.45
N GLU A 95 7.89 -9.72 -5.49
CA GLU A 95 7.85 -9.13 -6.82
C GLU A 95 7.15 -7.77 -6.83
N MET A 96 6.00 -7.68 -6.16
CA MET A 96 5.26 -6.43 -6.03
C MET A 96 6.07 -5.35 -5.32
N ALA A 97 6.80 -5.71 -4.25
CA ALA A 97 7.70 -4.79 -3.55
C ALA A 97 8.84 -4.30 -4.46
N LYS A 98 9.44 -5.18 -5.28
CA LYS A 98 10.47 -4.79 -6.26
C LYS A 98 9.92 -3.83 -7.32
N LEU A 99 8.72 -4.10 -7.86
CA LEU A 99 8.07 -3.26 -8.85
C LEU A 99 7.66 -1.89 -8.28
N ARG A 100 7.12 -1.84 -7.05
CA ARG A 100 6.84 -0.57 -6.36
C ARG A 100 8.12 0.22 -6.12
N ASN A 101 9.19 -0.42 -5.65
CA ASN A 101 10.49 0.23 -5.49
C ASN A 101 11.04 0.76 -6.82
N PHE A 102 10.95 -0.03 -7.89
CA PHE A 102 11.35 0.41 -9.23
C PHE A 102 10.59 1.68 -9.64
N LEU A 103 9.25 1.65 -9.60
CA LEU A 103 8.45 2.81 -9.99
C LEU A 103 8.73 4.02 -9.09
N MET A 104 8.81 3.84 -7.77
CA MET A 104 9.11 4.89 -6.80
C MET A 104 10.44 5.58 -7.12
N LEU A 105 11.52 4.79 -7.23
CA LEU A 105 12.88 5.31 -7.35
C LEU A 105 13.16 5.89 -8.74
N GLN A 106 12.43 5.45 -9.77
CA GLN A 106 12.54 6.01 -11.12
C GLN A 106 11.70 7.28 -11.33
N THR A 107 10.68 7.52 -10.51
CA THR A 107 9.74 8.65 -10.69
C THR A 107 9.92 9.79 -9.70
N LEU A 108 10.28 9.49 -8.45
CA LEU A 108 10.48 10.46 -7.39
C LEU A 108 11.68 11.36 -7.70
N ARG A 109 11.45 12.67 -7.64
CA ARG A 109 12.47 13.70 -7.84
C ARG A 109 12.51 14.64 -6.64
N GLY A 110 11.66 15.67 -6.66
CA GLY A 110 11.59 16.72 -5.63
C GLY A 110 10.22 16.83 -4.98
N GLU A 111 9.32 15.88 -5.24
CA GLU A 111 7.99 15.84 -4.64
C GLU A 111 8.14 15.58 -3.13
N GLU A 112 7.41 16.32 -2.29
CA GLU A 112 7.43 16.18 -0.83
C GLU A 112 6.56 15.00 -0.33
N HIS A 113 5.58 14.62 -1.16
CA HIS A 113 4.52 13.68 -0.82
C HIS A 113 4.38 12.61 -1.90
N ILE A 114 4.19 11.37 -1.49
CA ILE A 114 3.93 10.22 -2.36
C ILE A 114 2.56 9.65 -2.01
N ILE A 115 1.72 9.42 -3.02
CA ILE A 115 0.47 8.66 -2.89
C ILE A 115 0.60 7.42 -3.78
N TRP A 116 0.54 6.25 -3.15
CA TRP A 116 0.31 4.97 -3.83
C TRP A 116 -1.18 4.70 -3.92
N MET A 117 -1.61 4.26 -5.09
CA MET A 117 -3.01 3.94 -5.39
C MET A 117 -3.03 2.72 -6.30
N ASP A 118 -3.66 1.64 -5.85
CA ASP A 118 -3.89 0.47 -6.69
C ASP A 118 -4.92 0.79 -7.81
N ALA A 119 -4.83 0.11 -8.95
CA ALA A 119 -5.62 0.40 -10.16
C ALA A 119 -7.12 0.04 -10.04
N ASP A 120 -7.47 -0.80 -9.07
CA ASP A 120 -8.81 -1.30 -8.75
C ASP A 120 -9.54 -0.45 -7.68
N ILE A 121 -8.93 0.65 -7.21
CA ILE A 121 -9.65 1.64 -6.41
C ILE A 121 -10.65 2.36 -7.30
N TYR A 122 -11.94 2.26 -6.93
CA TYR A 122 -13.04 2.88 -7.67
C TYR A 122 -13.69 4.06 -6.97
N ARG A 123 -13.44 4.24 -5.67
CA ARG A 123 -13.97 5.34 -4.89
C ARG A 123 -12.96 5.81 -3.86
N ILE A 124 -12.84 7.13 -3.70
CA ILE A 124 -12.09 7.75 -2.62
C ILE A 124 -12.97 8.85 -2.04
N ASP A 125 -13.19 8.85 -0.72
CA ASP A 125 -13.96 9.91 -0.08
C ASP A 125 -13.41 11.30 -0.41
N ALA A 126 -14.29 12.26 -0.65
CA ALA A 126 -13.90 13.61 -1.06
C ALA A 126 -13.02 14.29 0.01
N GLY A 127 -11.81 14.72 -0.38
CA GLY A 127 -10.87 15.38 0.52
C GLY A 127 -10.04 14.44 1.40
N LEU A 128 -10.14 13.12 1.24
CA LEU A 128 -9.37 12.14 2.00
C LEU A 128 -7.85 12.35 1.84
N VAL A 129 -7.35 12.56 0.61
CA VAL A 129 -5.91 12.81 0.38
C VAL A 129 -5.51 14.16 1.00
N THR A 130 -6.35 15.19 0.87
CA THR A 130 -6.12 16.48 1.55
C THR A 130 -6.03 16.30 3.07
N ARG A 131 -6.83 15.41 3.65
CA ARG A 131 -6.80 15.08 5.08
C ARG A 131 -5.48 14.40 5.47
N MET A 132 -4.99 13.46 4.67
CA MET A 132 -3.69 12.82 4.89
C MET A 132 -2.55 13.83 4.86
N LEU A 133 -2.53 14.72 3.86
CA LEU A 133 -1.52 15.78 3.74
C LEU A 133 -1.50 16.68 4.97
N ARG A 134 -2.67 17.14 5.44
CA ARG A 134 -2.78 17.95 6.67
C ARG A 134 -2.23 17.22 7.88
N HIS A 135 -2.59 15.95 8.09
CA HIS A 135 -2.05 15.18 9.21
C HIS A 135 -0.53 15.03 9.17
N ALA A 136 0.02 14.82 7.98
CA ALA A 136 1.46 14.69 7.81
C ALA A 136 2.21 16.01 8.02
N GLN A 137 1.58 17.15 7.70
CA GLN A 137 2.12 18.49 7.96
C GLN A 137 2.03 18.85 9.46
N ASP A 138 0.88 18.58 10.09
CA ASP A 138 0.62 18.91 11.50
C ASP A 138 1.41 18.02 12.47
N ARG A 139 1.87 16.85 12.02
CA ARG A 139 2.58 15.88 12.85
C ARG A 139 3.91 15.45 12.25
N GLU A 140 4.97 15.87 12.93
CA GLU A 140 6.34 15.50 12.59
C GLU A 140 6.61 13.99 12.79
N ASP A 141 5.93 13.34 13.74
CA ASP A 141 6.16 11.93 14.05
C ASP A 141 5.44 10.95 13.11
N VAL A 142 4.54 11.44 12.25
CA VAL A 142 3.76 10.65 11.29
C VAL A 142 4.20 10.97 9.87
N GLY A 143 4.46 9.93 9.09
CA GLY A 143 4.92 10.07 7.71
C GLY A 143 4.42 8.98 6.78
N ILE A 144 3.63 8.02 7.28
CA ILE A 144 2.99 6.99 6.46
C ILE A 144 1.53 6.87 6.89
N LEU A 145 0.60 7.07 5.96
CA LEU A 145 -0.84 7.11 6.23
C LEU A 145 -1.64 6.24 5.26
N THR A 146 -2.70 5.62 5.76
CA THR A 146 -3.69 4.88 4.95
C THR A 146 -5.12 5.22 5.39
N ALA A 147 -6.12 4.66 4.71
CA ALA A 147 -7.53 4.73 5.08
C ALA A 147 -8.17 3.34 5.03
N ARG A 148 -9.38 3.21 5.58
CA ARG A 148 -10.11 1.93 5.51
C ARG A 148 -10.51 1.64 4.06
N THR A 149 -10.37 0.39 3.65
CA THR A 149 -10.79 -0.08 2.32
C THR A 149 -12.03 -0.96 2.44
N GLU A 150 -13.13 -0.56 1.79
CA GLU A 150 -14.32 -1.40 1.65
C GLU A 150 -14.24 -2.26 0.38
N LEU A 151 -14.67 -3.52 0.49
CA LEU A 151 -14.78 -4.45 -0.64
C LEU A 151 -16.14 -4.28 -1.32
N GLY A 152 -16.09 -3.89 -2.59
CA GLY A 152 -17.24 -3.57 -3.42
C GLY A 152 -18.27 -2.70 -2.70
N ASN A 153 -19.55 -2.99 -2.92
CA ASN A 153 -20.66 -2.25 -2.30
C ASN A 153 -21.00 -2.73 -0.87
N ILE A 154 -20.16 -3.58 -0.25
CA ILE A 154 -20.42 -4.12 1.09
C ILE A 154 -19.98 -3.10 2.14
N THR A 155 -20.92 -2.25 2.56
CA THR A 155 -20.69 -1.24 3.60
C THR A 155 -20.20 -1.90 4.90
N GLY A 156 -19.10 -1.39 5.46
CA GLY A 156 -18.50 -1.92 6.69
C GLY A 156 -17.66 -3.18 6.52
N SER A 157 -17.43 -3.65 5.29
CA SER A 157 -16.40 -4.66 5.01
C SER A 157 -14.99 -4.09 5.18
N ASN A 158 -14.01 -4.96 5.37
CA ASN A 158 -12.59 -4.61 5.29
C ASN A 158 -11.93 -5.45 4.22
N TYR A 159 -11.52 -4.80 3.14
CA TYR A 159 -10.74 -5.43 2.09
C TYR A 159 -9.28 -5.59 2.52
N ASP A 160 -8.68 -4.51 3.05
CA ASP A 160 -7.27 -4.49 3.38
C ASP A 160 -7.02 -5.05 4.78
N LEU A 161 -6.73 -6.34 4.82
CA LEU A 161 -6.38 -7.07 6.04
C LEU A 161 -4.91 -6.88 6.45
N ASN A 162 -4.13 -6.08 5.72
CA ASN A 162 -2.73 -5.78 6.05
C ASN A 162 -2.59 -4.59 7.02
N CYS A 163 -3.70 -3.95 7.39
CA CYS A 163 -3.74 -2.84 8.33
C CYS A 163 -4.13 -3.31 9.74
N TRP A 164 -3.15 -3.42 10.64
CA TRP A 164 -3.36 -3.84 12.03
C TRP A 164 -2.34 -3.23 13.00
N ALA A 165 -2.70 -3.22 14.29
CA ALA A 165 -1.81 -2.85 15.40
C ALA A 165 -1.56 -4.07 16.31
N GLY A 166 -0.44 -4.05 17.02
CA GLY A 166 0.02 -5.12 17.89
C GLY A 166 1.17 -5.91 17.26
N THR A 167 1.14 -7.22 17.44
CA THR A 167 2.15 -8.12 16.86
C THR A 167 1.42 -9.26 16.19
N ARG A 168 1.87 -9.67 14.99
CA ARG A 168 1.48 -10.99 14.48
C ARG A 168 1.83 -12.04 15.50
N LYS A 169 1.07 -13.13 15.51
CA LYS A 169 1.49 -14.32 16.26
C LYS A 169 2.84 -14.78 15.70
N GLY A 170 3.91 -14.51 16.45
CA GLY A 170 5.21 -15.07 16.19
C GLY A 170 6.16 -14.80 17.36
N PRO A 171 6.82 -15.85 17.88
CA PRO A 171 7.30 -16.96 17.05
C PRO A 171 6.79 -18.37 17.43
N ARG A 172 7.22 -19.39 16.66
CA ARG A 172 7.26 -20.79 17.13
C ARG A 172 8.39 -20.91 18.19
N ASP A 173 8.26 -21.78 19.18
CA ASP A 173 9.11 -21.90 20.39
C ASP A 173 10.65 -21.75 20.23
N TRP A 174 11.21 -21.90 19.03
CA TRP A 174 12.66 -21.84 18.75
C TRP A 174 13.25 -20.44 18.52
N ASP A 175 12.43 -19.39 18.41
CA ASP A 175 12.92 -18.01 18.19
C ASP A 175 13.02 -17.17 19.47
N LEU A 176 12.38 -17.58 20.56
CA LEU A 176 12.39 -16.81 21.80
C LEU A 176 13.67 -17.07 22.58
N ASP A 177 14.28 -16.00 23.08
CA ASP A 177 15.32 -16.13 24.09
C ASP A 177 14.72 -16.42 25.49
N PRO A 178 15.54 -16.86 26.47
CA PRO A 178 15.04 -17.20 27.80
C PRO A 178 14.31 -16.05 28.51
N LYS A 179 14.67 -14.78 28.23
CA LYS A 179 14.07 -13.60 28.84
C LYS A 179 12.71 -13.29 28.21
N GLU A 180 12.57 -13.46 26.90
CA GLU A 180 11.29 -13.33 26.19
C GLU A 180 10.28 -14.41 26.62
N ILE A 181 10.77 -15.64 26.88
CA ILE A 181 9.96 -16.73 27.47
C ILE A 181 9.53 -16.37 28.89
N GLU A 182 10.46 -15.89 29.73
CA GLU A 182 10.18 -15.46 31.11
C GLU A 182 9.13 -14.34 31.15
N ASN A 183 9.24 -13.38 30.22
CA ASN A 183 8.30 -12.27 30.03
C ASN A 183 6.93 -12.70 29.46
N ARG A 184 6.76 -13.98 29.10
CA ARG A 184 5.55 -14.52 28.47
C ARG A 184 5.14 -13.78 27.20
N GLU A 185 6.11 -13.38 26.38
CA GLU A 185 5.85 -12.55 25.20
C GLU A 185 4.87 -13.19 24.21
N LEU A 186 4.84 -14.53 24.11
CA LEU A 186 3.82 -15.27 23.35
C LEU A 186 2.39 -14.96 23.77
N ALA A 187 2.14 -14.82 25.08
CA ALA A 187 0.81 -14.54 25.61
C ALA A 187 0.38 -13.07 25.38
N LEU A 188 1.34 -12.20 25.06
CA LEU A 188 1.11 -10.79 24.74
C LEU A 188 0.86 -10.58 23.24
N GLN A 189 0.95 -11.63 22.43
CA GLN A 189 0.71 -11.54 20.98
C GLN A 189 -0.76 -11.39 20.66
N GLY A 190 -1.04 -10.47 19.74
CA GLY A 190 -2.37 -10.24 19.21
C GLY A 190 -2.34 -9.15 18.16
N GLN A 191 -3.18 -9.32 17.14
CA GLN A 191 -3.44 -8.29 16.15
C GLN A 191 -4.82 -7.71 16.43
N LEU A 192 -4.90 -6.38 16.46
CA LEU A 192 -6.14 -5.65 16.39
C LEU A 192 -6.26 -5.08 14.98
N MET A 193 -7.26 -5.55 14.24
CA MET A 193 -7.52 -5.11 12.87
C MET A 193 -7.97 -3.65 12.87
N LEU A 194 -7.65 -2.92 11.79
CA LEU A 194 -8.03 -1.52 11.63
C LEU A 194 -9.52 -1.27 11.88
N THR A 195 -10.39 -2.16 11.43
CA THR A 195 -11.85 -2.04 11.63
C THR A 195 -12.28 -2.06 13.09
N ASP A 196 -11.58 -2.81 13.95
CA ASP A 196 -11.87 -2.82 15.37
C ASP A 196 -11.29 -1.60 16.08
N LEU A 197 -10.12 -1.15 15.64
CA LEU A 197 -9.47 0.05 16.18
C LEU A 197 -10.25 1.33 15.84
N GLN A 198 -10.79 1.44 14.63
CA GLN A 198 -11.52 2.63 14.16
C GLN A 198 -12.85 2.88 14.87
N LYS A 199 -13.54 1.83 15.36
CA LYS A 199 -14.83 1.93 16.07
C LYS A 199 -14.82 2.92 17.24
N ARG A 200 -13.63 3.28 17.73
CA ARG A 200 -13.42 4.12 18.91
C ARG A 200 -12.78 5.47 18.57
N THR A 201 -12.82 5.90 17.31
CA THR A 201 -12.13 7.10 16.81
C THR A 201 -13.08 8.05 16.07
N GLY A 202 -12.84 9.36 16.18
CA GLY A 202 -13.50 10.38 15.39
C GLY A 202 -12.78 10.69 14.08
N GLU A 203 -13.40 11.51 13.23
CA GLU A 203 -12.90 11.89 11.88
C GLU A 203 -11.56 12.62 11.88
N ASN A 204 -11.12 13.12 13.04
CA ASN A 204 -9.87 13.85 13.20
C ASN A 204 -8.77 13.05 13.89
N ASP A 205 -9.06 11.82 14.29
CA ASP A 205 -8.12 10.98 14.99
C ASP A 205 -7.23 10.21 14.01
N LEU A 206 -6.09 9.73 14.51
CA LEU A 206 -5.23 8.79 13.82
C LEU A 206 -5.19 7.47 14.59
N VAL A 207 -5.33 6.37 13.87
CA VAL A 207 -5.17 5.01 14.39
C VAL A 207 -3.76 4.55 14.11
N PHE A 208 -2.91 4.39 15.13
CA PHE A 208 -1.54 3.91 14.92
C PHE A 208 -1.52 2.42 14.57
N LEU A 209 -0.69 2.09 13.58
CA LEU A 209 -0.57 0.75 13.04
C LEU A 209 0.86 0.21 13.15
N ASP A 210 0.95 -1.09 13.37
CA ASP A 210 2.21 -1.85 13.38
C ASP A 210 2.49 -2.53 12.03
N ALA A 211 1.45 -2.73 11.22
CA ALA A 211 1.54 -3.04 9.80
C ALA A 211 0.50 -2.24 9.01
N ILE A 212 0.87 -1.83 7.81
CA ILE A 212 0.08 -0.97 6.95
C ILE A 212 0.00 -1.59 5.55
N GLY A 213 -1.20 -1.63 4.97
CA GLY A 213 -1.37 -2.03 3.58
C GLY A 213 -1.20 -0.87 2.61
N ALA A 214 -1.08 -1.21 1.32
CA ALA A 214 -0.70 -0.28 0.26
C ALA A 214 -1.78 -0.05 -0.80
N THR A 215 -3.05 -0.36 -0.50
CA THR A 215 -4.17 -0.11 -1.43
C THR A 215 -4.27 1.38 -1.77
N LEU A 216 -4.42 2.23 -0.75
CA LEU A 216 -4.13 3.66 -0.83
C LEU A 216 -3.16 4.01 0.29
N LEU A 217 -1.96 4.48 -0.04
CA LEU A 217 -0.91 4.75 0.93
C LEU A 217 -0.22 6.08 0.66
N TYR A 218 -0.30 6.98 1.62
CA TYR A 218 0.50 8.19 1.67
C TYR A 218 1.85 7.92 2.32
N MET A 219 2.93 8.49 1.77
CA MET A 219 4.25 8.54 2.39
C MET A 219 4.89 9.92 2.24
N LYS A 220 5.61 10.39 3.28
CA LYS A 220 6.57 11.50 3.15
C LYS A 220 7.76 11.04 2.31
N SER A 221 8.12 11.80 1.28
CA SER A 221 9.25 11.47 0.40
C SER A 221 10.59 11.44 1.13
N GLU A 222 10.73 12.25 2.19
CA GLU A 222 11.94 12.28 3.03
C GLU A 222 12.28 10.90 3.62
N LEU A 223 11.28 10.08 3.95
CA LEU A 223 11.52 8.73 4.44
C LEU A 223 12.20 7.86 3.36
N VAL A 224 11.80 8.03 2.10
CA VAL A 224 12.41 7.34 0.95
C VAL A 224 13.85 7.80 0.75
N TRP A 225 14.12 9.10 0.85
CA TRP A 225 15.48 9.64 0.77
C TRP A 225 16.38 9.18 1.92
N LEU A 226 15.81 8.87 3.09
CA LEU A 226 16.51 8.24 4.22
C LEU A 226 16.70 6.71 4.04
N GLY A 227 16.27 6.13 2.93
CA GLY A 227 16.46 4.72 2.59
C GLY A 227 15.27 3.81 2.87
N LEU A 228 14.08 4.37 3.11
CA LEU A 228 12.85 3.58 3.14
C LEU A 228 12.52 3.05 1.75
N SER A 229 12.22 1.76 1.70
CA SER A 229 11.72 1.06 0.51
C SER A 229 10.77 -0.04 0.95
N PHE A 230 9.94 -0.55 0.03
CA PHE A 230 9.13 -1.73 0.27
C PHE A 230 10.05 -2.96 0.39
N PRO A 231 10.16 -3.61 1.55
CA PRO A 231 11.00 -4.80 1.68
C PRO A 231 10.53 -5.92 0.75
N HIS A 232 11.42 -6.40 -0.11
CA HIS A 232 11.12 -7.53 -1.00
C HIS A 232 11.32 -8.90 -0.35
N GLN A 233 11.69 -8.93 0.93
CA GLN A 233 11.92 -10.12 1.74
C GLN A 233 11.30 -9.88 3.11
N TYR A 234 11.03 -10.95 3.85
CA TYR A 234 10.60 -10.82 5.24
C TYR A 234 11.64 -10.05 6.05
N MET A 235 11.17 -9.14 6.90
CA MET A 235 11.99 -8.30 7.75
C MET A 235 12.00 -8.78 9.21
N VAL A 236 10.90 -9.41 9.63
CA VAL A 236 10.73 -9.92 10.99
C VAL A 236 11.24 -11.37 11.03
N GLY A 237 12.11 -11.66 11.98
CA GLY A 237 12.69 -13.00 12.20
C GLY A 237 13.84 -13.38 11.25
N THR A 238 14.27 -12.48 10.36
CA THR A 238 15.34 -12.75 9.38
C THR A 238 16.71 -12.91 10.04
N ARG A 239 17.45 -13.95 9.63
CA ARG A 239 18.81 -14.27 10.11
C ARG A 239 19.74 -14.52 8.92
N TRP A 240 21.07 -14.47 9.12
CA TRP A 240 22.09 -14.63 8.07
C TRP A 240 22.02 -15.92 7.23
N GLY A 241 21.23 -16.92 7.63
CA GLY A 241 21.01 -18.15 6.86
C GLY A 241 19.56 -18.65 6.91
N LYS A 242 18.61 -17.78 7.25
CA LYS A 242 17.18 -18.14 7.35
C LYS A 242 16.31 -16.93 7.04
N ASP A 243 15.39 -17.11 6.10
CA ASP A 243 14.38 -16.11 5.79
C ASP A 243 13.51 -15.82 7.02
N GLY A 244 13.09 -14.56 7.13
CA GLY A 244 12.09 -14.17 8.12
C GLY A 244 10.72 -14.78 7.82
N TRP A 245 9.74 -14.39 8.61
CA TRP A 245 8.38 -14.92 8.52
C TRP A 245 7.30 -13.85 8.40
N ASP A 246 7.65 -12.56 8.51
CA ASP A 246 6.69 -11.46 8.46
C ASP A 246 7.34 -10.11 8.06
N GLY A 247 6.52 -9.10 7.78
CA GLY A 247 6.95 -7.76 7.39
C GLY A 247 7.54 -7.70 5.98
N ILE A 248 6.92 -8.41 5.03
CA ILE A 248 7.23 -8.26 3.60
C ILE A 248 6.37 -7.15 2.99
N GLU A 249 6.89 -6.48 1.96
CA GLU A 249 6.19 -5.47 1.18
C GLU A 249 5.68 -4.31 2.07
N SER A 250 4.40 -3.97 2.06
CA SER A 250 3.84 -2.80 2.74
C SER A 250 3.85 -2.95 4.26
N GLU A 251 3.63 -4.18 4.73
CA GLU A 251 3.62 -4.49 6.16
C GLU A 251 4.98 -4.28 6.84
N GLY A 252 6.06 -4.45 6.09
CA GLY A 252 7.40 -4.22 6.60
C GLY A 252 7.79 -2.75 6.73
N LEU A 253 7.02 -1.81 6.17
CA LEU A 253 7.34 -0.38 6.20
C LEU A 253 7.50 0.13 7.63
N ARG A 254 6.56 -0.22 8.52
CA ARG A 254 6.61 0.25 9.91
C ARG A 254 7.85 -0.25 10.66
N TYR A 255 8.29 -1.46 10.35
CA TYR A 255 9.51 -2.04 10.91
C TYR A 255 10.75 -1.29 10.39
N ARG A 256 10.77 -0.98 9.09
CA ARG A 256 11.87 -0.26 8.41
C ARG A 256 12.01 1.19 8.87
N THR A 257 10.94 1.83 9.32
CA THR A 257 10.96 3.22 9.79
C THR A 257 11.23 3.38 11.29
N ARG A 258 11.53 2.30 12.02
CA ARG A 258 11.91 2.39 13.44
C ARG A 258 13.14 3.29 13.61
N GLY A 259 13.05 4.27 14.49
CA GLY A 259 14.12 5.24 14.74
C GLY A 259 14.17 6.43 13.76
N MET A 260 13.31 6.47 12.74
CA MET A 260 13.19 7.62 11.85
C MET A 260 12.20 8.66 12.41
N ILE A 261 12.55 9.94 12.33
CA ILE A 261 11.59 11.04 12.51
C ILE A 261 10.54 10.91 11.39
N GLY A 262 9.26 11.08 11.72
CA GLY A 262 8.16 10.79 10.78
C GLY A 262 7.91 9.32 10.51
N GLY A 263 8.59 8.40 11.20
CA GLY A 263 8.51 6.97 10.90
C GLY A 263 7.23 6.26 11.33
N ARG A 264 6.28 6.92 12.02
CA ARG A 264 5.06 6.22 12.47
C ARG A 264 4.08 6.04 11.32
N CYS A 265 3.47 4.86 11.29
CA CYS A 265 2.37 4.51 10.41
C CYS A 265 1.04 4.70 11.13
N ALA A 266 0.05 5.25 10.44
CA ALA A 266 -1.30 5.35 10.95
C ALA A 266 -2.36 5.22 9.85
N ALA A 267 -3.59 4.92 10.23
CA ALA A 267 -4.76 5.11 9.39
C ALA A 267 -5.56 6.33 9.86
N LEU A 268 -6.32 6.92 8.94
CA LEU A 268 -7.34 7.91 9.31
C LEU A 268 -8.41 7.28 10.21
N GLY A 269 -8.80 7.98 11.27
CA GLY A 269 -9.92 7.61 12.15
C GLY A 269 -11.29 7.93 11.55
N GLY A 270 -12.35 7.63 12.28
CA GLY A 270 -13.72 7.91 11.83
C GLY A 270 -14.15 7.05 10.63
N ASP A 271 -14.89 7.64 9.68
CA ASP A 271 -15.45 6.92 8.53
C ASP A 271 -14.76 7.20 7.19
N TRP A 272 -13.55 7.78 7.21
CA TRP A 272 -12.76 7.99 6.00
C TRP A 272 -12.41 6.67 5.32
N LYS A 273 -12.86 6.49 4.09
CA LYS A 273 -12.76 5.23 3.37
C LYS A 273 -12.52 5.37 1.87
N ILE A 274 -12.11 4.25 1.30
CA ILE A 274 -12.01 4.04 -0.15
C ILE A 274 -12.83 2.80 -0.52
N GLY A 275 -13.27 2.74 -1.77
CA GLY A 275 -13.89 1.56 -2.37
C GLY A 275 -12.88 0.84 -3.26
N HIS A 276 -12.73 -0.45 -3.03
CA HIS A 276 -11.95 -1.37 -3.84
C HIS A 276 -12.87 -2.47 -4.34
N ALA A 277 -12.75 -2.86 -5.61
CA ALA A 277 -13.64 -3.89 -6.18
C ALA A 277 -13.32 -5.31 -5.74
#